data_AF-A0A2D3W0U6-F1
#
_entry.id   AF-A0A2D3W0U6-F1
#
_cell.length_a   1.000
_cell.length_b   1.000
_cell.length_c   1.000
_cell.angle_alpha   90.00
_cell.angle_beta   90.00
_cell.angle_gamma   90.00
#
_symmetry.space_group_name_H-M   'P 1'
#
loop_
_entity.id
_entity.type
_entity.pdbx_description
1 polymer ?
#
loop_
_entity_poly.entity_id
_entity_poly.type
_entity_poly.pdbx_seq_one_letter_code
_entity_poly.pdbx_strand_id
1 'polypeptide(L)'
;SGEVLLFGQNLQKYTPKQRALHISYVPQHSFITFPFSVLEIVLMGRIASTTWFKQASLEDKELAKEALETLGIFHLKDTNFQTLSGGQKQLTLIARALAQGTKIILMDEPISGLDYGNQIKLLEILLQLQDKGYTIIKSSHFPDHAFLLGGDVYALQNGKIIASGKTKEIITEELIFNLYNAKVKIQTSCENKKICIPFLKQS
;
A
#
# COMPACT_ATOMS: atom_id res chain seq x y z
N SER A 1 -14.22 -8.95 -21.26
CA SER A 1 -13.18 -8.11 -21.90
C SER A 1 -13.22 -6.73 -21.29
N GLY A 2 -12.09 -6.05 -21.23
CA GLY A 2 -11.98 -4.70 -20.69
C GLY A 2 -10.62 -4.11 -21.07
N GLU A 3 -10.51 -2.79 -21.03
CA GLU A 3 -9.24 -2.09 -21.25
C GLU A 3 -8.86 -1.28 -20.01
N VAL A 4 -7.55 -1.16 -19.80
CA VAL A 4 -6.98 -0.32 -18.74
C VAL A 4 -6.04 0.66 -19.43
N LEU A 5 -6.22 1.95 -19.15
CA LEU A 5 -5.41 3.02 -19.73
C LEU A 5 -4.45 3.56 -18.66
N LEU A 6 -3.19 3.76 -19.05
CA LEU A 6 -2.18 4.45 -18.25
C LEU A 6 -1.73 5.68 -19.05
N PHE A 7 -1.95 6.88 -18.50
CA PHE A 7 -1.72 8.16 -19.18
C PHE A 7 -2.34 8.23 -20.59
N GLY A 8 -3.59 7.73 -20.71
CA GLY A 8 -4.35 7.74 -21.98
C GLY A 8 -3.97 6.64 -22.98
N GLN A 9 -2.92 5.86 -22.71
CA GLN A 9 -2.50 4.74 -23.56
C GLN A 9 -2.88 3.40 -22.94
N ASN A 10 -3.36 2.46 -23.76
CA ASN A 10 -3.68 1.11 -23.31
C ASN A 10 -2.47 0.44 -22.65
N LEU A 11 -2.65 -0.08 -21.43
CA LEU A 11 -1.62 -0.67 -20.58
C LEU A 11 -0.88 -1.84 -21.26
N GLN A 12 -1.56 -2.57 -22.15
CA GLN A 12 -0.97 -3.67 -22.92
C GLN A 12 0.09 -3.21 -23.93
N LYS A 13 0.07 -1.92 -24.31
CA LYS A 13 1.08 -1.32 -25.20
C LYS A 13 2.38 -0.96 -24.48
N TYR A 14 2.38 -0.93 -23.14
CA TYR A 14 3.59 -0.70 -22.36
C TYR A 14 4.33 -2.02 -22.13
N THR A 15 5.65 -2.03 -22.36
CA THR A 15 6.52 -3.13 -21.92
C THR A 15 6.54 -3.22 -20.39
N PRO A 16 6.88 -4.37 -19.79
CA PRO A 16 7.02 -4.50 -18.34
C PRO A 16 7.93 -3.44 -17.72
N LYS A 17 9.05 -3.11 -18.38
CA LYS A 17 9.97 -2.06 -17.93
C LYS A 17 9.30 -0.69 -17.92
N GLN A 18 8.60 -0.33 -19.00
CA GLN A 18 7.90 0.96 -19.05
C GLN A 18 6.79 1.06 -18.00
N ARG A 19 6.04 -0.03 -17.74
CA ARG A 19 5.06 -0.05 -16.64
C ARG A 19 5.73 0.20 -15.29
N ALA A 20 6.88 -0.43 -15.04
CA ALA A 20 7.65 -0.25 -13.82
C ALA A 20 8.32 1.14 -13.69
N LEU A 21 8.34 1.96 -14.74
CA LEU A 21 8.75 3.37 -14.63
C LEU A 21 7.60 4.29 -14.17
N HIS A 22 6.37 3.77 -14.16
CA HIS A 22 5.18 4.56 -13.84
C HIS A 22 4.45 4.07 -12.59
N ILE A 23 4.48 2.76 -12.33
CA ILE A 23 3.71 2.11 -11.27
C ILE A 23 4.62 1.19 -10.45
N SER A 24 4.61 1.35 -9.12
CA SER A 24 5.19 0.39 -8.18
C SER A 24 4.12 -0.48 -7.54
N TYR A 25 4.50 -1.69 -7.13
CA TYR A 25 3.59 -2.67 -6.56
C TYR A 25 4.13 -3.24 -5.25
N VAL A 26 3.29 -3.23 -4.21
CA VAL A 26 3.53 -3.84 -2.90
C VAL A 26 2.57 -5.02 -2.74
N PRO A 27 3.05 -6.27 -2.78
CA PRO A 27 2.20 -7.43 -2.53
C PRO A 27 1.92 -7.60 -1.02
N GLN A 28 0.84 -8.32 -0.70
CA GLN A 28 0.52 -8.72 0.69
C GLN A 28 1.58 -9.67 1.26
N HIS A 29 2.08 -10.60 0.44
CA HIS A 29 3.13 -11.55 0.80
C HIS A 29 4.21 -11.61 -0.27
N SER A 30 5.48 -11.67 0.15
CA SER A 30 6.60 -11.91 -0.74
C SER A 30 7.40 -13.13 -0.27
N PHE A 31 7.59 -14.09 -1.18
CA PHE A 31 8.53 -15.18 -0.96
C PHE A 31 9.87 -14.79 -1.57
N ILE A 32 10.76 -14.28 -0.72
CA ILE A 32 12.16 -14.09 -1.06
C ILE A 32 12.90 -15.26 -0.45
N THR A 33 13.61 -16.06 -1.23
CA THR A 33 14.25 -17.31 -0.74
C THR A 33 15.72 -17.10 -0.38
N PHE A 34 16.36 -16.08 -0.94
CA PHE A 34 17.77 -15.80 -0.72
C PHE A 34 18.01 -14.87 0.48
N PRO A 35 19.17 -14.98 1.16
CA PRO A 35 19.50 -14.20 2.35
C PRO A 35 19.99 -12.79 1.99
N PHE A 36 19.14 -11.99 1.35
CA PHE A 36 19.43 -10.59 1.07
C PHE A 36 19.27 -9.73 2.33
N SER A 37 20.12 -8.71 2.44
CA SER A 37 19.93 -7.61 3.38
C SER A 37 18.71 -6.75 3.00
N VAL A 38 18.17 -6.03 3.97
CA VAL A 38 17.08 -5.07 3.75
C VAL A 38 17.44 -4.05 2.67
N LEU A 39 18.66 -3.49 2.70
CA LEU A 39 19.11 -2.53 1.70
C LEU A 39 19.14 -3.14 0.30
N GLU A 40 19.62 -4.38 0.15
CA GLU A 40 19.61 -5.07 -1.15
C GLU A 40 18.18 -5.26 -1.67
N ILE A 41 17.23 -5.63 -0.81
CA ILE A 41 15.82 -5.75 -1.21
C ILE A 41 15.25 -4.41 -1.66
N VAL A 42 15.55 -3.32 -0.96
CA VAL A 42 15.07 -1.98 -1.36
C VAL A 42 15.72 -1.54 -2.68
N LEU A 43 17.01 -1.80 -2.85
CA LEU A 43 17.74 -1.53 -4.09
C LEU A 43 17.15 -2.27 -5.30
N MET A 44 16.54 -3.43 -5.13
CA MET A 44 15.83 -4.11 -6.23
C MET A 44 14.69 -3.26 -6.83
N GLY A 45 14.14 -2.32 -6.07
CA GLY A 45 13.16 -1.35 -6.58
C GLY A 45 13.73 -0.45 -7.68
N ARG A 46 15.05 -0.29 -7.77
CA ARG A 46 15.73 0.54 -8.77
C ARG A 46 15.98 -0.16 -10.09
N ILE A 47 15.78 -1.48 -10.18
CA ILE A 47 16.08 -2.27 -11.40
C ILE A 47 15.36 -1.72 -12.65
N ALA A 48 14.14 -1.18 -12.48
CA ALA A 48 13.38 -0.60 -13.60
C ALA A 48 14.00 0.69 -14.15
N SER A 49 14.59 1.52 -13.29
CA SER A 49 15.25 2.78 -13.66
C SER A 49 16.73 2.60 -14.03
N THR A 50 17.37 1.52 -13.58
CA THR A 50 18.76 1.19 -13.93
C THR A 50 18.85 0.47 -15.30
N THR A 51 20.03 0.54 -15.93
CA THR A 51 20.35 -0.31 -17.10
C THR A 51 20.74 -1.70 -16.59
N TRP A 52 20.21 -2.78 -17.20
CA TRP A 52 20.24 -4.19 -16.75
C TRP A 52 21.63 -4.76 -16.35
N PHE A 53 22.73 -4.07 -16.65
CA PHE A 53 24.11 -4.51 -16.42
C PHE A 53 24.94 -3.56 -15.53
N LYS A 54 24.35 -2.51 -14.95
CA LYS A 54 25.08 -1.62 -14.04
C LYS A 54 24.81 -1.97 -12.58
N GLN A 55 25.87 -1.99 -11.80
CA GLN A 55 25.79 -1.96 -10.35
C GLN A 55 24.99 -0.72 -9.91
N ALA A 56 24.24 -0.84 -8.81
CA ALA A 56 23.47 0.27 -8.27
C ALA A 56 24.36 1.52 -8.10
N SER A 57 23.92 2.64 -8.68
CA SER A 57 24.63 3.91 -8.60
C SER A 57 24.65 4.45 -7.17
N LEU A 58 25.47 5.47 -6.91
CA LEU A 58 25.42 6.19 -5.63
C LEU A 58 24.04 6.79 -5.39
N GLU A 59 23.43 7.36 -6.44
CA GLU A 59 22.06 7.91 -6.41
C GLU A 59 21.03 6.83 -6.05
N ASP A 60 21.11 5.64 -6.63
CA ASP A 60 20.20 4.52 -6.31
C ASP A 60 20.31 4.11 -4.85
N LYS A 61 21.53 4.13 -4.28
CA LYS A 61 21.77 3.85 -2.87
C LYS A 61 21.18 4.93 -1.98
N GLU A 62 21.34 6.20 -2.31
CA GLU A 62 20.75 7.30 -1.53
C GLU A 62 19.21 7.25 -1.56
N LEU A 63 18.60 7.02 -2.71
CA LEU A 63 17.14 6.86 -2.81
C LEU A 63 16.62 5.65 -2.01
N ALA A 64 17.37 4.53 -2.00
CA ALA A 64 17.02 3.37 -1.17
C ALA A 64 17.11 3.68 0.33
N LYS A 65 18.12 4.45 0.75
CA LYS A 65 18.26 4.89 2.15
C LYS A 65 17.14 5.85 2.55
N GLU A 66 16.83 6.85 1.72
CA GLU A 66 15.74 7.80 1.96
C GLU A 66 14.40 7.08 2.12
N ALA A 67 14.14 6.05 1.30
CA ALA A 67 12.94 5.23 1.43
C ALA A 67 12.89 4.47 2.77
N LEU A 68 14.03 3.94 3.24
CA LEU A 68 14.12 3.29 4.55
C LEU A 68 13.95 4.28 5.71
N GLU A 69 14.49 5.48 5.59
CA GLU A 69 14.35 6.57 6.57
C GLU A 69 12.90 7.05 6.66
N THR A 70 12.23 7.23 5.52
CA THR A 70 10.80 7.61 5.44
C THR A 70 9.91 6.62 6.20
N LEU A 71 10.27 5.34 6.21
CA LEU A 71 9.54 4.30 6.93
C LEU A 71 10.06 4.02 8.34
N GLY A 72 11.10 4.75 8.80
CA GLY A 72 11.69 4.58 10.13
C GLY A 72 12.43 3.25 10.34
N ILE A 73 12.80 2.54 9.27
CA ILE A 73 13.45 1.21 9.31
C ILE A 73 14.90 1.21 8.83
N PHE A 74 15.52 2.39 8.68
CA PHE A 74 16.92 2.50 8.26
C PHE A 74 17.90 1.70 9.13
N HIS A 75 17.64 1.59 10.43
CA HIS A 75 18.46 0.79 11.35
C HIS A 75 18.51 -0.71 10.99
N LEU A 76 17.60 -1.21 10.17
CA LEU A 76 17.54 -2.60 9.70
C LEU A 76 18.30 -2.83 8.39
N LYS A 77 18.91 -1.79 7.79
CA LYS A 77 19.45 -1.84 6.42
C LYS A 77 20.40 -3.02 6.14
N ASP A 78 21.21 -3.42 7.12
CA ASP A 78 22.19 -4.51 6.98
C ASP A 78 21.66 -5.84 7.55
N THR A 79 20.45 -5.86 8.10
CA THR A 79 19.81 -7.07 8.65
C THR A 79 19.33 -7.98 7.53
N ASN A 80 19.44 -9.30 7.74
CA ASN A 80 18.90 -10.30 6.83
C ASN A 80 17.38 -10.20 6.77
N PHE A 81 16.81 -10.05 5.57
CA PHE A 81 15.37 -9.95 5.37
C PHE A 81 14.60 -11.14 5.96
N GLN A 82 15.16 -12.35 5.95
CA GLN A 82 14.49 -13.55 6.46
C GLN A 82 14.22 -13.50 7.96
N THR A 83 15.10 -12.84 8.73
CA THR A 83 15.02 -12.78 10.19
C THR A 83 14.08 -11.69 10.70
N LEU A 84 13.57 -10.84 9.80
CA LEU A 84 12.65 -9.77 10.13
C LEU A 84 11.29 -10.29 10.59
N SER A 85 10.63 -9.52 11.47
CA SER A 85 9.21 -9.72 11.77
C SER A 85 8.35 -9.50 10.52
N GLY A 86 7.13 -10.01 10.51
CA GLY A 86 6.20 -9.82 9.39
C GLY A 86 6.01 -8.34 9.04
N GLY A 87 5.90 -7.47 10.04
CA GLY A 87 5.76 -6.03 9.80
C GLY A 87 7.01 -5.33 9.29
N GLN A 88 8.19 -5.73 9.77
CA GLN A 88 9.45 -5.22 9.22
C GLN A 88 9.65 -5.66 7.76
N LYS A 89 9.25 -6.90 7.42
CA LYS A 89 9.25 -7.37 6.02
C LYS A 89 8.32 -6.51 5.17
N GLN A 90 7.11 -6.23 5.65
CA GLN A 90 6.15 -5.41 4.94
C GLN A 90 6.65 -3.98 4.72
N LEU A 91 7.18 -3.33 5.75
CA LEU A 91 7.81 -2.01 5.62
C LEU A 91 8.97 -2.04 4.63
N THR A 92 9.79 -3.10 4.62
CA THR A 92 10.87 -3.24 3.63
C THR A 92 10.34 -3.32 2.19
N LEU A 93 9.22 -4.01 1.95
CA LEU A 93 8.59 -4.07 0.63
C LEU A 93 8.01 -2.72 0.19
N ILE A 94 7.47 -1.95 1.12
CA ILE A 94 7.00 -0.58 0.86
C ILE A 94 8.20 0.32 0.55
N ALA A 95 9.30 0.22 1.29
CA ALA A 95 10.53 0.99 1.01
C ALA A 95 11.05 0.67 -0.39
N ARG A 96 11.04 -0.60 -0.80
CA ARG A 96 11.39 -1.00 -2.16
C ARG A 96 10.51 -0.32 -3.22
N ALA A 97 9.21 -0.26 -3.00
CA ALA A 97 8.26 0.39 -3.91
C ALA A 97 8.45 1.93 -3.95
N LEU A 98 8.81 2.54 -2.82
CA LEU A 98 9.15 3.97 -2.75
C LEU A 98 10.46 4.28 -3.46
N ALA A 99 11.49 3.45 -3.24
CA ALA A 99 12.78 3.58 -3.89
C ALA A 99 12.66 3.52 -5.42
N GLN A 100 11.67 2.81 -5.97
CA GLN A 100 11.38 2.80 -7.41
C GLN A 100 11.11 4.20 -7.99
N GLY A 101 10.69 5.17 -7.17
CA GLY A 101 10.52 6.56 -7.56
C GLY A 101 9.27 6.85 -8.41
N THR A 102 8.31 5.91 -8.46
CA THR A 102 7.05 6.09 -9.19
C THR A 102 6.04 6.87 -8.38
N LYS A 103 5.22 7.70 -9.05
CA LYS A 103 4.14 8.45 -8.40
C LYS A 103 2.85 7.65 -8.19
N ILE A 104 2.70 6.50 -8.86
CA ILE A 104 1.56 5.60 -8.64
C ILE A 104 2.05 4.38 -7.88
N ILE A 105 1.40 4.06 -6.76
CA ILE A 105 1.70 2.90 -5.93
C ILE A 105 0.44 2.04 -5.80
N LEU A 106 0.54 0.78 -6.20
CA LEU A 106 -0.47 -0.24 -5.97
C LEU A 106 -0.07 -1.07 -4.75
N MET A 107 -0.96 -1.19 -3.77
CA MET A 107 -0.69 -1.95 -2.56
C MET A 107 -1.78 -2.99 -2.30
N ASP A 108 -1.38 -4.24 -2.23
CA ASP A 108 -2.28 -5.33 -1.88
C ASP A 108 -2.25 -5.56 -0.38
N GLU A 109 -3.33 -5.16 0.30
CA GLU A 109 -3.53 -5.27 1.76
C GLU A 109 -2.29 -4.94 2.61
N PRO A 110 -1.69 -3.75 2.44
CA PRO A 110 -0.36 -3.48 2.99
C PRO A 110 -0.32 -3.40 4.53
N ILE A 111 -1.48 -3.38 5.18
CA ILE A 111 -1.66 -3.26 6.62
C ILE A 111 -1.91 -4.64 7.27
N SER A 112 -2.23 -5.66 6.46
CA SER A 112 -2.49 -7.02 6.96
C SER A 112 -1.22 -7.61 7.60
N GLY A 113 -1.35 -8.19 8.78
CA GLY A 113 -0.23 -8.80 9.52
C GLY A 113 0.69 -7.81 10.27
N LEU A 114 0.40 -6.51 10.24
CA LEU A 114 1.04 -5.53 11.12
C LEU A 114 0.40 -5.51 12.51
N ASP A 115 1.22 -5.34 13.55
CA ASP A 115 0.70 -4.94 14.86
C ASP A 115 0.07 -3.54 14.81
N TYR A 116 -0.81 -3.26 15.76
CA TYR A 116 -1.61 -2.03 15.78
C TYR A 116 -0.78 -0.74 15.70
N GLY A 117 0.38 -0.69 16.36
CA GLY A 117 1.26 0.48 16.32
C GLY A 117 1.87 0.70 14.93
N ASN A 118 2.30 -0.37 14.28
CA ASN A 118 2.82 -0.32 12.91
C ASN A 118 1.72 -0.04 11.88
N GLN A 119 0.48 -0.46 12.11
CA GLN A 119 -0.66 -0.05 11.27
C GLN A 119 -0.86 1.47 11.27
N ILE A 120 -0.86 2.09 12.45
CA ILE A 120 -1.03 3.56 12.58
C ILE A 120 0.11 4.29 11.86
N LYS A 121 1.37 3.90 12.12
CA LYS A 121 2.54 4.49 11.46
C LYS A 121 2.43 4.41 9.93
N LEU A 122 2.01 3.25 9.41
CA LEU A 122 1.83 3.09 7.98
C LEU A 122 0.73 4.03 7.46
N LEU A 123 -0.41 4.14 8.13
CA LEU A 123 -1.48 5.08 7.73
C LEU A 123 -0.98 6.54 7.69
N GLU A 124 -0.20 6.97 8.68
CA GLU A 124 0.42 8.30 8.71
C GLU A 124 1.37 8.52 7.53
N ILE A 125 2.19 7.53 7.21
CA ILE A 125 3.09 7.56 6.06
C ILE A 125 2.31 7.66 4.75
N LEU A 126 1.20 6.92 4.60
CA LEU A 126 0.36 6.99 3.41
C LEU A 126 -0.24 8.39 3.21
N LEU A 127 -0.64 9.06 4.29
CA LEU A 127 -1.09 10.47 4.25
C LEU A 127 0.04 11.40 3.80
N GLN A 128 1.24 11.26 4.37
CA GLN A 128 2.40 12.08 3.97
C GLN A 128 2.78 11.87 2.49
N LEU A 129 2.68 10.64 1.99
CA LEU A 129 2.92 10.34 0.58
C LEU A 129 1.85 10.97 -0.31
N GLN A 130 0.58 10.94 0.10
CA GLN A 130 -0.49 11.65 -0.60
C GLN A 130 -0.20 13.16 -0.69
N ASP A 131 0.23 13.78 0.41
CA ASP A 131 0.60 15.21 0.44
C ASP A 131 1.79 15.54 -0.49
N LYS A 132 2.70 14.57 -0.69
CA LYS A 132 3.81 14.65 -1.67
C LYS A 132 3.38 14.35 -3.13
N GLY A 133 2.07 14.25 -3.38
CA GLY A 133 1.49 14.06 -4.71
C GLY A 133 1.53 12.62 -5.23
N TYR A 134 1.63 11.62 -4.35
CA TYR A 134 1.52 10.21 -4.77
C TYR A 134 0.05 9.80 -4.95
N THR A 135 -0.21 9.03 -6.00
CA THR A 135 -1.46 8.30 -6.20
C THR A 135 -1.31 6.91 -5.58
N ILE A 136 -2.08 6.62 -4.54
CA ILE A 136 -2.03 5.33 -3.84
C ILE A 136 -3.35 4.61 -4.08
N ILE A 137 -3.27 3.41 -4.65
CA ILE A 137 -4.42 2.51 -4.79
C ILE A 137 -4.13 1.31 -3.91
N LYS A 138 -5.01 1.05 -2.94
CA LYS A 138 -4.85 -0.08 -2.03
C LYS A 138 -6.13 -0.90 -1.85
N SER A 139 -5.99 -2.20 -1.66
CA SER A 139 -7.05 -3.06 -1.11
C SER A 139 -7.06 -2.99 0.42
N SER A 140 -8.24 -3.20 1.03
CA SER A 140 -8.37 -3.28 2.49
C SER A 140 -9.65 -3.99 2.90
N HIS A 141 -9.56 -4.74 3.99
CA HIS A 141 -10.71 -5.37 4.67
C HIS A 141 -11.29 -4.54 5.82
N PHE A 142 -10.70 -3.38 6.13
CA PHE A 142 -11.10 -2.55 7.27
C PHE A 142 -11.74 -1.24 6.77
N PRO A 143 -13.05 -1.04 6.95
CA PRO A 143 -13.73 0.20 6.59
C PRO A 143 -13.12 1.44 7.26
N ASP A 144 -12.63 1.30 8.49
CA ASP A 144 -12.03 2.41 9.25
C ASP A 144 -10.79 2.98 8.55
N HIS A 145 -10.01 2.17 7.83
CA HIS A 145 -8.88 2.66 7.05
C HIS A 145 -9.29 3.67 5.98
N ALA A 146 -10.47 3.49 5.39
CA ALA A 146 -10.98 4.42 4.40
C ALA A 146 -11.42 5.74 5.04
N PHE A 147 -11.96 5.71 6.27
CA PHE A 147 -12.26 6.94 7.02
C PHE A 147 -11.01 7.70 7.44
N LEU A 148 -9.96 6.98 7.85
CA LEU A 148 -8.69 7.58 8.28
C LEU A 148 -7.89 8.20 7.11
N LEU A 149 -7.89 7.55 5.94
CA LEU A 149 -7.14 8.02 4.76
C LEU A 149 -7.94 8.94 3.85
N GLY A 150 -9.27 8.86 3.89
CA GLY A 150 -10.13 9.53 2.93
C GLY A 150 -9.99 8.98 1.51
N GLY A 151 -10.22 9.86 0.53
CA GLY A 151 -10.13 9.52 -0.89
C GLY A 151 -11.41 8.92 -1.48
N ASP A 152 -11.22 8.23 -2.60
CA ASP A 152 -12.27 7.49 -3.32
C ASP A 152 -12.26 6.02 -2.91
N VAL A 153 -13.45 5.47 -2.71
CA VAL A 153 -13.68 4.09 -2.30
C VAL A 153 -14.38 3.37 -3.43
N TYR A 154 -13.95 2.14 -3.70
CA TYR A 154 -14.58 1.22 -4.63
C TYR A 154 -14.90 -0.07 -3.87
N ALA A 155 -16.19 -0.32 -3.65
CA ALA A 155 -16.67 -1.52 -2.98
C ALA A 155 -16.81 -2.66 -4.00
N LEU A 156 -16.08 -3.75 -3.77
CA LEU A 156 -16.05 -4.90 -4.66
C LEU A 156 -16.76 -6.09 -4.02
N GLN A 157 -17.69 -6.72 -4.74
CA GLN A 157 -18.33 -7.97 -4.34
C GLN A 157 -18.49 -8.88 -5.56
N ASN A 158 -18.09 -10.15 -5.44
CA ASN A 158 -18.19 -11.15 -6.50
C ASN A 158 -17.62 -10.67 -7.85
N GLY A 159 -16.47 -9.99 -7.81
CA GLY A 159 -15.78 -9.46 -8.99
C GLY A 159 -16.44 -8.23 -9.64
N LYS A 160 -17.45 -7.62 -9.01
CA LYS A 160 -18.14 -6.43 -9.51
C LYS A 160 -18.05 -5.27 -8.52
N ILE A 161 -17.90 -4.06 -9.03
CA ILE A 161 -18.01 -2.85 -8.23
C ILE A 161 -19.50 -2.63 -7.94
N ILE A 162 -19.87 -2.69 -6.66
CA ILE A 162 -21.25 -2.51 -6.22
C ILE A 162 -21.52 -1.08 -5.72
N ALA A 163 -20.47 -0.32 -5.37
CA ALA A 163 -20.55 1.09 -5.04
C ALA A 163 -19.19 1.78 -5.27
N SER A 164 -19.18 3.05 -5.66
CA SER A 164 -17.95 3.83 -5.83
C SER A 164 -18.17 5.33 -5.65
N GLY A 165 -17.19 6.04 -5.07
CA GLY A 165 -17.28 7.48 -4.80
C GLY A 165 -16.50 7.89 -3.55
N LYS A 166 -16.75 9.09 -3.03
CA LYS A 166 -16.01 9.60 -1.85
C LYS A 166 -16.34 8.77 -0.62
N THR A 167 -15.34 8.51 0.22
CA THR A 167 -15.48 7.72 1.47
C THR A 167 -16.71 8.14 2.29
N LYS A 168 -16.93 9.45 2.46
CA LYS A 168 -18.01 9.98 3.32
C LYS A 168 -19.41 9.67 2.81
N GLU A 169 -19.55 9.49 1.49
CA GLU A 169 -20.82 9.26 0.78
C GLU A 169 -21.11 7.76 0.65
N ILE A 170 -20.07 6.96 0.40
CA ILE A 170 -20.23 5.55 0.02
C ILE A 170 -20.23 4.61 1.22
N ILE A 171 -19.42 4.86 2.26
CA ILE A 171 -19.35 3.92 3.38
C ILE A 171 -20.53 4.15 4.33
N THR A 172 -21.53 3.27 4.20
CA THR A 172 -22.75 3.22 5.00
C THR A 172 -22.85 1.89 5.78
N GLU A 173 -23.70 1.86 6.82
CA GLU A 173 -23.99 0.64 7.60
C GLU A 173 -24.54 -0.47 6.69
N GLU A 174 -25.40 -0.11 5.73
CA GLU A 174 -25.96 -1.02 4.73
C GLU A 174 -24.88 -1.61 3.81
N LEU A 175 -23.97 -0.76 3.28
CA LEU A 175 -22.89 -1.25 2.42
C LEU A 175 -21.97 -2.22 3.16
N ILE A 176 -21.62 -1.91 4.42
CA ILE A 176 -20.79 -2.79 5.24
C ILE A 176 -21.52 -4.12 5.50
N PHE A 177 -22.82 -4.08 5.78
CA PHE A 177 -23.62 -5.29 5.94
C PHE A 177 -23.64 -6.11 4.65
N ASN A 178 -23.85 -5.49 3.50
CA ASN A 178 -23.87 -6.19 2.21
C ASN A 178 -22.52 -6.81 1.86
N LEU A 179 -21.40 -6.14 2.15
CA LEU A 179 -20.04 -6.62 1.86
C LEU A 179 -19.60 -7.76 2.80
N TYR A 180 -19.86 -7.63 4.09
CA TYR A 180 -19.25 -8.48 5.12
C TYR A 180 -20.25 -9.31 5.92
N ASN A 181 -21.56 -9.16 5.68
CA ASN A 181 -22.63 -9.71 6.51
C ASN A 181 -22.46 -9.31 8.00
N ALA A 182 -21.90 -8.13 8.24
CA ALA A 182 -21.56 -7.62 9.56
C ALA A 182 -22.46 -6.45 9.92
N LYS A 183 -23.16 -6.54 11.05
CA LYS A 183 -23.93 -5.41 11.59
C LYS A 183 -22.97 -4.48 12.33
N VAL A 184 -22.90 -3.24 11.87
CA VAL A 184 -22.10 -2.19 12.52
C VAL A 184 -22.95 -0.94 12.72
N LYS A 185 -22.56 -0.10 13.67
CA LYS A 185 -23.00 1.28 13.80
C LYS A 185 -21.89 2.21 13.35
N ILE A 186 -22.17 3.14 12.45
CA ILE A 186 -21.21 4.21 12.12
C ILE A 186 -21.50 5.39 13.03
N GLN A 187 -20.51 5.79 13.82
CA GLN A 187 -20.58 6.97 14.68
C GLN A 187 -19.49 7.97 14.32
N THR A 188 -19.73 9.23 14.66
CA THR A 188 -18.74 10.29 14.54
C THR A 188 -18.13 10.54 15.92
N SER A 189 -16.81 10.44 16.03
CA SER A 189 -16.09 10.73 17.26
C SER A 189 -16.09 12.24 17.55
N CYS A 190 -15.65 12.61 18.76
CA CYS A 190 -15.47 14.02 19.15
C CYS A 190 -14.50 14.79 18.23
N GLU A 191 -13.64 14.09 17.49
CA GLU A 191 -12.69 14.66 16.52
C GLU A 191 -13.24 14.71 15.08
N ASN A 192 -14.56 14.55 14.88
CA ASN A 192 -15.20 14.47 13.56
C ASN A 192 -14.70 13.31 12.68
N LYS A 193 -14.17 12.24 13.29
CA LYS A 193 -13.78 11.01 12.58
C LYS A 193 -14.91 10.00 12.63
N LYS A 194 -15.25 9.41 11.48
CA LYS A 194 -16.21 8.29 11.42
C LYS A 194 -15.51 7.01 11.87
N ILE A 195 -16.20 6.23 12.68
CA ILE A 195 -15.74 4.93 13.21
C ILE A 195 -16.83 3.88 13.05
N CYS A 196 -16.44 2.64 12.74
CA CYS A 196 -17.31 1.48 12.68
C CYS A 196 -17.32 0.74 14.03
N ILE A 197 -18.48 0.68 14.67
CA ILE A 197 -18.67 -0.04 15.93
C ILE A 197 -19.43 -1.34 15.63
N PRO A 198 -18.82 -2.53 15.78
CA PRO A 198 -19.50 -3.80 15.50
C PRO A 198 -20.55 -4.11 16.58
N PHE A 199 -21.71 -4.62 16.17
CA PHE A 199 -22.66 -5.23 17.09
C PHE A 199 -22.21 -6.64 17.42
N LEU A 200 -21.78 -6.87 18.66
CA LEU A 200 -21.53 -8.21 19.17
C LEU A 200 -22.87 -8.85 19.51
N LYS A 201 -23.15 -10.05 18.97
CA LYS A 201 -24.28 -10.84 19.46
C LYS A 201 -23.98 -11.20 20.92
N GLN A 202 -24.77 -10.68 21.85
CA GLN A 202 -24.86 -11.26 23.18
C GLN A 202 -25.56 -12.61 23.00
N SER A 203 -24.80 -13.69 23.17
CA SER A 203 -25.32 -15.05 23.28
C SER A 203 -26.20 -15.21 24.51
#